data_AF-A0AAU5GWV2-F1
#
_entry.id   AF-A0AAU5GWV2-F1
#
_cell.length_a   1.000
_cell.length_b   1.000
_cell.length_c   1.000
_cell.angle_alpha   90.00
_cell.angle_beta   90.00
_cell.angle_gamma   90.00
#
_symmetry.space_group_name_H-M   'P 1'
#
loop_
_entity.id
_entity.type
_entity.pdbx_description
1 polymer ?
#
loop_
_entity_poly.entity_id
_entity_poly.type
_entity_poly.pdbx_seq_one_letter_code
_entity_poly.pdbx_strand_id
1 'polypeptide(L)'
;MSHVHHEREAADRAVALLAELADRAPRVVRLGSGATDAEIDGWGVPLPDGVRRLVRAVRAFRIGAARDGEWYRLAPERGLASGGWATGPPGSAHVVHEAGGDVLFVDVDGTSRAWGPVFAATGVFHETWAYAAPSLVAWVTGLARAGLAALRANDDDEALLERLAEASHVVSYRPDLRGTPVPQARAGAGADPELASVLAALPDDALVVDLRDVPAPVTLHLPCPPALRGGHVEFQRRVGGRFAIGYPRTPLGAQTSRSTTTGA
;
A
#
# COMPACT_ATOMS: atom_id res chain seq x y z
N MET A 1 -2.10 17.51 -21.11
CA MET A 1 -3.55 17.26 -21.29
C MET A 1 -3.90 15.77 -21.42
N SER A 2 -3.13 14.95 -22.14
CA SER A 2 -3.47 13.51 -22.36
C SER A 2 -3.52 12.65 -21.08
N HIS A 3 -2.57 12.80 -20.15
CA HIS A 3 -2.50 12.00 -18.92
C HIS A 3 -3.73 12.20 -18.01
N VAL A 4 -4.10 13.46 -17.75
CA VAL A 4 -5.24 13.84 -16.91
C VAL A 4 -6.56 13.27 -17.43
N HIS A 5 -6.74 13.26 -18.75
CA HIS A 5 -7.93 12.68 -19.36
C HIS A 5 -7.98 11.16 -19.12
N HIS A 6 -6.85 10.48 -19.29
CA HIS A 6 -6.75 9.02 -19.09
C HIS A 6 -7.02 8.61 -17.64
N GLU A 7 -6.52 9.39 -16.67
CA GLU A 7 -6.78 9.16 -15.24
C GLU A 7 -8.26 9.33 -14.89
N ARG A 8 -8.91 10.35 -15.45
CA ARG A 8 -10.36 10.57 -15.23
C ARG A 8 -11.20 9.45 -15.81
N GLU A 9 -10.89 9.00 -17.02
CA GLU A 9 -11.58 7.86 -17.62
C GLU A 9 -11.36 6.57 -16.84
N ALA A 10 -10.14 6.33 -16.34
CA ALA A 10 -9.85 5.18 -15.50
C ALA A 10 -10.65 5.22 -14.20
N ALA A 11 -10.77 6.39 -13.57
CA ALA A 11 -11.58 6.58 -12.38
C ALA A 11 -13.08 6.37 -12.65
N ASP A 12 -13.60 6.90 -13.76
CA ASP A 12 -15.00 6.72 -14.15
C ASP A 12 -15.33 5.24 -14.39
N ARG A 13 -14.42 4.48 -15.03
CA ARG A 13 -14.54 3.02 -15.17
C ARG A 13 -14.49 2.30 -13.83
N ALA A 14 -13.59 2.69 -12.92
CA ALA A 14 -13.48 2.09 -11.59
C ALA A 14 -14.78 2.27 -10.80
N VAL A 15 -15.34 3.49 -10.83
CA VAL A 15 -16.62 3.81 -10.17
C VAL A 15 -17.75 2.98 -10.75
N ALA A 16 -17.85 2.89 -12.08
CA ALA A 16 -18.90 2.11 -12.74
C ALA A 16 -18.84 0.62 -12.36
N LEU A 17 -17.65 0.01 -12.38
CA LEU A 17 -17.45 -1.38 -11.99
C LEU A 17 -17.78 -1.62 -10.52
N LEU A 18 -17.38 -0.71 -9.63
CA LEU A 18 -17.65 -0.82 -8.22
C LEU A 18 -19.15 -0.66 -7.91
N ALA A 19 -19.84 0.23 -8.62
CA ALA A 19 -21.30 0.40 -8.55
C ALA A 19 -22.04 -0.84 -9.05
N GLU A 20 -21.64 -1.41 -10.19
CA GLU A 20 -22.19 -2.66 -10.71
C GLU A 20 -22.02 -3.81 -9.71
N LEU A 21 -20.83 -3.95 -9.12
CA LEU A 21 -20.56 -4.97 -8.12
C LEU A 21 -21.47 -4.81 -6.90
N ALA A 22 -21.66 -3.59 -6.40
CA ALA A 22 -22.52 -3.32 -5.25
C ALA A 22 -24.01 -3.56 -5.55
N ASP A 23 -24.47 -3.25 -6.76
CA ASP A 23 -25.84 -3.50 -7.21
C ASP A 23 -26.15 -5.00 -7.31
N ARG A 24 -25.18 -5.78 -7.83
CA ARG A 24 -25.32 -7.24 -7.97
C ARG A 24 -25.15 -8.00 -6.65
N ALA A 25 -24.41 -7.45 -5.70
CA ALA A 25 -24.14 -8.10 -4.41
C ALA A 25 -24.33 -7.15 -3.21
N PRO A 26 -25.54 -6.58 -2.99
CA PRO A 26 -25.78 -5.54 -1.98
C PRO A 26 -25.67 -6.02 -0.52
N ARG A 27 -25.66 -7.35 -0.33
CA ARG A 27 -25.41 -8.00 0.97
C ARG A 27 -23.93 -8.06 1.31
N VAL A 28 -23.08 -8.16 0.29
CA VAL A 28 -21.62 -8.31 0.40
C VAL A 28 -20.92 -6.97 0.26
N VAL A 29 -21.24 -6.18 -0.76
CA VAL A 29 -20.60 -4.89 -1.05
C VAL A 29 -21.58 -3.76 -0.80
N ARG A 30 -21.17 -2.76 -0.02
CA ARG A 30 -21.93 -1.52 0.20
C ARG A 30 -21.08 -0.30 -0.01
N LEU A 31 -21.56 0.64 -0.80
CA LEU A 31 -20.86 1.89 -1.07
C LEU A 31 -21.27 2.94 -0.04
N GLY A 32 -20.29 3.65 0.50
CA GLY A 32 -20.49 4.90 1.21
C GLY A 32 -20.77 6.04 0.24
N SER A 33 -21.40 7.10 0.74
CA SER A 33 -21.61 8.32 -0.03
C SER A 33 -20.29 8.90 -0.54
N GLY A 34 -20.32 9.53 -1.71
CA GLY A 34 -19.21 10.36 -2.18
C GLY A 34 -18.99 11.61 -1.33
N ALA A 35 -17.95 12.37 -1.66
CA ALA A 35 -17.61 13.66 -1.07
C ALA A 35 -17.79 14.81 -2.06
N THR A 36 -18.23 15.96 -1.56
CA THR A 36 -18.27 17.22 -2.29
C THR A 36 -16.86 17.79 -2.49
N ASP A 37 -16.71 18.72 -3.43
CA ASP A 37 -15.43 19.41 -3.63
C ASP A 37 -14.97 20.19 -2.40
N ALA A 38 -15.90 20.84 -1.70
CA ALA A 38 -15.59 21.56 -0.47
C ALA A 38 -15.07 20.62 0.64
N GLU A 39 -15.63 19.42 0.77
CA GLU A 39 -15.13 18.41 1.70
C GLU A 39 -13.72 17.95 1.31
N ILE A 40 -13.52 17.63 0.02
CA ILE A 40 -12.21 17.19 -0.50
C ILE A 40 -11.13 18.23 -0.26
N ASP A 41 -11.42 19.50 -0.57
CA ASP A 41 -10.49 20.61 -0.38
C ASP A 41 -10.19 20.85 1.12
N GLY A 42 -11.13 20.52 2.00
CA GLY A 42 -10.98 20.62 3.45
C GLY A 42 -10.04 19.58 4.08
N TRP A 43 -9.70 18.49 3.39
CA TRP A 43 -8.85 17.42 3.96
C TRP A 43 -7.36 17.82 4.07
N GLY A 44 -6.92 18.88 3.39
CA GLY A 44 -5.52 19.32 3.42
C GLY A 44 -4.53 18.32 2.81
N VAL A 45 -5.02 17.37 2.02
CA VAL A 45 -4.22 16.40 1.26
C VAL A 45 -4.55 16.58 -0.23
N PRO A 46 -3.59 17.02 -1.07
CA PRO A 46 -3.84 17.14 -2.50
C PRO A 46 -4.09 15.76 -3.10
N LEU A 47 -5.19 15.62 -3.84
CA LEU A 47 -5.56 14.37 -4.51
C LEU A 47 -5.28 14.47 -6.01
N PRO A 48 -4.72 13.43 -6.64
CA PRO A 48 -4.72 13.32 -8.10
C PRO A 48 -6.14 13.36 -8.66
N ASP A 49 -6.31 13.85 -9.87
CA ASP A 49 -7.62 14.00 -10.53
C ASP A 49 -8.44 12.70 -10.55
N GLY A 50 -7.79 11.57 -10.84
CA GLY A 50 -8.45 10.26 -10.82
C GLY A 50 -8.95 9.87 -9.43
N VAL A 51 -8.15 10.11 -8.38
CA VAL A 51 -8.54 9.85 -6.99
C VAL A 51 -9.65 10.81 -6.56
N ARG A 52 -9.54 12.11 -6.89
CA ARG A 52 -10.57 13.11 -6.64
C ARG A 52 -11.90 12.70 -7.27
N ARG A 53 -11.88 12.20 -8.51
CA ARG A 53 -13.10 11.72 -9.19
C ARG A 53 -13.69 10.49 -8.51
N LEU A 54 -12.84 9.55 -8.09
CA LEU A 54 -13.25 8.35 -7.37
C LEU A 54 -13.93 8.70 -6.04
N VAL A 55 -13.32 9.53 -5.19
CA VAL A 55 -13.86 9.88 -3.87
C VAL A 55 -15.11 10.77 -3.94
N ARG A 56 -15.27 11.55 -5.03
CA ARG A 56 -16.52 12.28 -5.31
C ARG A 56 -17.70 11.34 -5.50
N ALA A 57 -17.46 10.13 -6.03
CA ALA A 57 -18.51 9.13 -6.21
C ALA A 57 -18.66 8.24 -4.97
N VAL A 58 -17.55 7.77 -4.41
CA VAL A 58 -17.50 6.80 -3.31
C VAL A 58 -16.31 7.11 -2.41
N ARG A 59 -16.54 7.63 -1.19
CA ARG A 59 -15.43 7.91 -0.25
C ARG A 59 -14.90 6.68 0.49
N ALA A 60 -15.75 5.66 0.61
CA ALA A 60 -15.46 4.41 1.26
C ALA A 60 -16.44 3.35 0.78
N PHE A 61 -16.08 2.08 0.91
CA PHE A 61 -17.01 0.97 0.73
C PHE A 61 -16.74 -0.10 1.79
N ARG A 62 -17.70 -1.00 1.93
CA ARG A 62 -17.67 -2.10 2.88
C ARG A 62 -17.77 -3.42 2.15
N ILE A 63 -16.96 -4.40 2.53
CA ILE A 63 -17.00 -5.79 2.05
C ILE A 63 -17.33 -6.69 3.24
N GLY A 64 -18.29 -7.61 3.10
CA GLY A 64 -18.67 -8.57 4.14
C GLY A 64 -20.13 -8.46 4.60
N ALA A 65 -20.57 -9.42 5.42
CA ALA A 65 -21.90 -9.43 6.01
C ALA A 65 -22.15 -8.18 6.88
N ALA A 66 -23.39 -7.72 7.02
CA ALA A 66 -23.73 -6.41 7.61
C ALA A 66 -23.11 -6.10 8.99
N ARG A 67 -22.85 -7.12 9.82
CA ARG A 67 -22.27 -6.98 11.17
C ARG A 67 -20.75 -7.07 11.21
N ASP A 68 -20.17 -7.84 10.32
CA ASP A 68 -18.76 -8.25 10.38
C ASP A 68 -17.94 -7.75 9.18
N GLY A 69 -18.55 -6.95 8.31
CA GLY A 69 -17.88 -6.45 7.11
C GLY A 69 -16.88 -5.34 7.41
N GLU A 70 -15.83 -5.32 6.62
CA GLU A 70 -14.69 -4.45 6.73
C GLU A 70 -14.84 -3.20 5.88
N TRP A 71 -14.38 -2.08 6.40
CA TRP A 71 -14.41 -0.80 5.71
C TRP A 71 -13.09 -0.51 5.02
N TYR A 72 -13.20 -0.07 3.76
CA TYR A 72 -12.11 0.41 2.91
C TYR A 72 -12.34 1.89 2.65
N ARG A 73 -11.44 2.74 3.17
CA ARG A 73 -11.53 4.20 3.16
C ARG A 73 -10.67 4.77 2.03
N LEU A 74 -11.31 5.20 0.95
CA LEU A 74 -10.64 5.78 -0.20
C LEU A 74 -10.23 7.24 0.05
N ALA A 75 -10.98 7.95 0.88
CA ALA A 75 -10.73 9.34 1.24
C ALA A 75 -9.82 9.47 2.48
N PRO A 76 -8.83 10.39 2.47
CA PRO A 76 -7.96 10.69 3.61
C PRO A 76 -8.62 11.64 4.62
N GLU A 77 -9.89 11.41 4.98
CA GLU A 77 -10.67 12.27 5.89
C GLU A 77 -10.01 12.43 7.27
N ARG A 78 -9.19 11.46 7.67
CA ARG A 78 -8.45 11.44 8.95
C ARG A 78 -7.01 11.94 8.80
N GLY A 79 -6.66 12.50 7.66
CA GLY A 79 -5.29 12.81 7.29
C GLY A 79 -4.49 11.56 6.92
N LEU A 80 -3.18 11.77 6.78
CA LEU A 80 -2.23 10.70 6.46
C LEU A 80 -1.77 9.99 7.74
N ALA A 81 -1.29 8.76 7.58
CA ALA A 81 -0.86 7.90 8.66
C ALA A 81 0.21 8.58 9.53
N SER A 82 0.20 8.30 10.84
CA SER A 82 1.23 8.71 11.78
C SER A 82 2.57 7.98 11.59
N GLY A 83 2.66 7.11 10.58
CA GLY A 83 3.81 6.26 10.31
C GLY A 83 3.80 4.97 11.13
N GLY A 84 4.79 4.12 10.88
CA GLY A 84 4.96 2.82 11.52
C GLY A 84 5.85 1.89 10.70
N TRP A 85 6.11 0.70 11.22
CA TRP A 85 6.96 -0.29 10.56
C TRP A 85 6.45 -0.65 9.15
N ALA A 86 5.12 -0.75 8.98
CA ALA A 86 4.46 -1.13 7.73
C ALA A 86 4.34 0.03 6.73
N THR A 87 4.04 1.23 7.21
CA THR A 87 3.67 2.40 6.39
C THR A 87 4.82 3.41 6.23
N GLY A 88 5.93 3.21 6.95
CA GLY A 88 7.11 4.07 6.96
C GLY A 88 6.90 5.37 7.73
N PRO A 89 7.56 6.48 7.34
CA PRO A 89 7.53 7.73 8.09
C PRO A 89 6.12 8.34 8.25
N PRO A 90 5.91 9.19 9.28
CA PRO A 90 4.67 9.95 9.42
C PRO A 90 4.37 10.77 8.17
N GLY A 91 3.11 10.75 7.73
CA GLY A 91 2.64 11.51 6.58
C GLY A 91 3.04 10.92 5.21
N SER A 92 3.64 9.73 5.14
CA SER A 92 4.01 9.10 3.87
C SER A 92 3.04 8.03 3.35
N ALA A 93 1.87 7.91 3.98
CA ALA A 93 0.88 6.91 3.59
C ALA A 93 -0.55 7.35 3.89
N HIS A 94 -1.48 6.99 3.02
CA HIS A 94 -2.92 7.01 3.30
C HIS A 94 -3.40 5.58 3.57
N VAL A 95 -3.91 5.31 4.78
CA VAL A 95 -4.41 3.97 5.14
C VAL A 95 -5.80 3.77 4.57
N VAL A 96 -5.92 2.82 3.65
CA VAL A 96 -7.19 2.43 3.02
C VAL A 96 -7.93 1.45 3.92
N HIS A 97 -7.23 0.47 4.48
CA HIS A 97 -7.81 -0.53 5.35
C HIS A 97 -6.79 -0.97 6.40
N GLU A 98 -7.28 -1.26 7.61
CA GLU A 98 -6.48 -1.77 8.72
C GLU A 98 -7.36 -2.69 9.58
N ALA A 99 -6.96 -3.95 9.72
CA ALA A 99 -7.64 -4.94 10.56
C ALA A 99 -6.66 -6.03 10.99
N GLY A 100 -6.70 -6.44 12.26
CA GLY A 100 -5.90 -7.58 12.74
C GLY A 100 -4.38 -7.42 12.62
N GLY A 101 -3.86 -6.20 12.45
CA GLY A 101 -2.45 -5.92 12.18
C GLY A 101 -2.08 -5.89 10.70
N ASP A 102 -3.00 -6.27 9.81
CA ASP A 102 -2.86 -6.09 8.37
C ASP A 102 -3.20 -4.64 8.00
N VAL A 103 -2.47 -4.09 7.04
CA VAL A 103 -2.63 -2.70 6.58
C VAL A 103 -2.55 -2.66 5.07
N LEU A 104 -3.55 -2.06 4.44
CA LEU A 104 -3.56 -1.66 3.03
C LEU A 104 -3.46 -0.14 2.96
N PHE A 105 -2.50 0.38 2.20
CA PHE A 105 -2.24 1.81 2.16
C PHE A 105 -1.76 2.27 0.78
N VAL A 106 -1.99 3.54 0.49
CA VAL A 106 -1.43 4.24 -0.66
C VAL A 106 -0.14 4.93 -0.22
N ASP A 107 0.95 4.76 -0.98
CA ASP A 107 2.16 5.55 -0.80
C ASP A 107 1.86 7.01 -1.12
N VAL A 108 2.29 7.92 -0.25
CA VAL A 108 2.19 9.35 -0.47
C VAL A 108 3.57 9.94 -0.24
N ASP A 109 4.11 10.62 -1.24
CA ASP A 109 5.42 11.24 -1.08
C ASP A 109 5.35 12.35 -0.02
N GLY A 110 6.17 12.24 1.03
CA GLY A 110 6.09 13.14 2.18
C GLY A 110 6.39 14.61 1.83
N THR A 111 7.10 14.87 0.74
CA THR A 111 7.53 16.22 0.35
C THR A 111 6.58 16.83 -0.68
N SER A 112 6.43 16.18 -1.83
CA SER A 112 5.60 16.63 -2.95
C SER A 112 4.11 16.35 -2.73
N ARG A 113 3.76 15.49 -1.76
CA ARG A 113 2.39 15.01 -1.51
C ARG A 113 1.79 14.26 -2.69
N ALA A 114 2.62 13.84 -3.65
CA ALA A 114 2.18 13.04 -4.78
C ALA A 114 1.74 11.65 -4.30
N TRP A 115 0.59 11.20 -4.80
CA TRP A 115 0.09 9.86 -4.52
C TRP A 115 0.76 8.86 -5.46
N GLY A 116 1.18 7.75 -4.89
CA GLY A 116 1.86 6.68 -5.57
C GLY A 116 1.05 5.37 -5.57
N PRO A 117 1.77 4.23 -5.58
CA PRO A 117 1.17 2.93 -5.64
C PRO A 117 0.52 2.47 -4.32
N VAL A 118 -0.25 1.38 -4.40
CA VAL A 118 -0.91 0.73 -3.27
C VAL A 118 -0.05 -0.43 -2.78
N PHE A 119 0.15 -0.49 -1.48
CA PHE A 119 0.87 -1.56 -0.81
C PHE A 119 0.01 -2.20 0.27
N ALA A 120 0.29 -3.46 0.57
CA ALA A 120 -0.22 -4.14 1.75
C ALA A 120 0.93 -4.64 2.63
N ALA A 121 0.69 -4.75 3.91
CA ALA A 121 1.55 -5.41 4.89
C ALA A 121 0.69 -6.26 5.81
N THR A 122 1.25 -7.34 6.34
CA THR A 122 0.57 -8.19 7.31
C THR A 122 1.22 -8.16 8.68
N GLY A 123 0.39 -8.16 9.73
CA GLY A 123 0.87 -8.28 11.11
C GLY A 123 1.43 -9.67 11.45
N VAL A 124 1.29 -10.64 10.55
CA VAL A 124 1.78 -12.02 10.76
C VAL A 124 3.22 -12.19 10.27
N PHE A 125 3.59 -11.52 9.16
CA PHE A 125 4.92 -11.58 8.55
C PHE A 125 5.51 -10.18 8.44
N HIS A 126 6.22 -9.73 9.47
CA HIS A 126 6.82 -8.38 9.53
C HIS A 126 7.99 -8.16 8.54
N GLU A 127 8.26 -9.13 7.67
CA GLU A 127 9.26 -9.07 6.61
C GLU A 127 8.65 -9.21 5.21
N THR A 128 7.32 -9.25 5.10
CA THR A 128 6.60 -9.40 3.84
C THR A 128 5.64 -8.24 3.61
N TRP A 129 5.72 -7.67 2.42
CA TRP A 129 4.82 -6.65 1.90
C TRP A 129 4.25 -7.12 0.57
N ALA A 130 3.22 -6.44 0.09
CA ALA A 130 2.71 -6.63 -1.25
C ALA A 130 2.71 -5.29 -1.98
N TYR A 131 3.17 -5.29 -3.22
CA TYR A 131 2.88 -4.23 -4.18
C TYR A 131 1.56 -4.60 -4.86
N ALA A 132 0.47 -4.01 -4.36
CA ALA A 132 -0.89 -4.44 -4.68
C ALA A 132 -1.41 -3.85 -6.01
N ALA A 133 -1.08 -2.59 -6.29
CA ALA A 133 -1.47 -1.93 -7.54
C ALA A 133 -0.63 -0.67 -7.81
N PRO A 134 -0.49 -0.24 -9.08
CA PRO A 134 0.23 0.98 -9.43
C PRO A 134 -0.44 2.27 -8.95
N SER A 135 -1.73 2.23 -8.60
CA SER A 135 -2.47 3.38 -8.06
C SER A 135 -3.74 2.92 -7.35
N LEU A 136 -4.33 3.80 -6.51
CA LEU A 136 -5.59 3.51 -5.83
C LEU A 136 -6.73 3.19 -6.81
N VAL A 137 -6.82 3.92 -7.93
CA VAL A 137 -7.81 3.68 -8.98
C VAL A 137 -7.63 2.30 -9.62
N ALA A 138 -6.38 1.90 -9.88
CA ALA A 138 -6.07 0.58 -10.43
C ALA A 138 -6.43 -0.54 -9.44
N TRP A 139 -6.16 -0.35 -8.14
CA TRP A 139 -6.53 -1.29 -7.09
C TRP A 139 -8.06 -1.50 -7.02
N VAL A 140 -8.84 -0.41 -6.94
CA VAL A 140 -10.32 -0.49 -6.93
C VAL A 140 -10.85 -1.17 -8.19
N THR A 141 -10.26 -0.87 -9.34
CA THR A 141 -10.62 -1.51 -10.62
C THR A 141 -10.37 -3.02 -10.58
N GLY A 142 -9.20 -3.44 -10.09
CA GLY A 142 -8.82 -4.85 -9.97
C GLY A 142 -9.76 -5.61 -9.03
N LEU A 143 -10.03 -5.03 -7.86
CA LEU A 143 -10.97 -5.58 -6.86
C LEU A 143 -12.38 -5.75 -7.45
N ALA A 144 -12.94 -4.70 -8.06
CA ALA A 144 -14.27 -4.75 -8.64
C ALA A 144 -14.37 -5.80 -9.76
N ARG A 145 -13.35 -5.89 -10.62
CA ARG A 145 -13.27 -6.93 -11.68
C ARG A 145 -13.21 -8.34 -11.10
N ALA A 146 -12.44 -8.55 -10.03
CA ALA A 146 -12.35 -9.85 -9.38
C ALA A 146 -13.72 -10.29 -8.82
N GLY A 147 -14.43 -9.39 -8.14
CA GLY A 147 -15.78 -9.66 -7.65
C GLY A 147 -16.80 -9.94 -8.76
N LEU A 148 -16.82 -9.11 -9.81
CA LEU A 148 -17.70 -9.33 -10.98
C LEU A 148 -17.36 -10.60 -11.77
N ALA A 149 -16.10 -11.04 -11.74
CA ALA A 149 -15.72 -12.33 -12.31
C ALA A 149 -16.23 -13.50 -11.45
N ALA A 150 -16.13 -13.40 -10.11
CA ALA A 150 -16.68 -14.39 -9.19
C ALA A 150 -18.20 -14.56 -9.40
N LEU A 151 -18.96 -13.45 -9.40
CA LEU A 151 -20.40 -13.46 -9.66
C LEU A 151 -20.79 -14.04 -11.02
N ARG A 152 -19.90 -13.99 -12.02
CA ARG A 152 -20.16 -14.63 -13.33
C ARG A 152 -19.91 -16.13 -13.32
N ALA A 153 -19.01 -16.59 -12.46
CA ALA A 153 -18.69 -18.01 -12.31
C ALA A 153 -19.67 -18.71 -11.35
N ASN A 154 -20.09 -18.02 -10.30
CA ASN A 154 -20.98 -18.53 -9.27
C ASN A 154 -21.73 -17.37 -8.57
N ASP A 155 -23.06 -17.45 -8.46
CA ASP A 155 -23.89 -16.48 -7.72
C ASP A 155 -23.92 -16.83 -6.21
N ASP A 156 -22.75 -17.07 -5.64
CA ASP A 156 -22.58 -17.42 -4.23
C ASP A 156 -21.81 -16.33 -3.48
N ASP A 157 -22.40 -15.86 -2.38
CA ASP A 157 -21.84 -14.79 -1.54
C ASP A 157 -20.52 -15.24 -0.87
N GLU A 158 -20.39 -16.52 -0.51
CA GLU A 158 -19.18 -17.05 0.13
C GLU A 158 -18.00 -17.08 -0.86
N ALA A 159 -18.19 -17.64 -2.05
CA ALA A 159 -17.20 -17.59 -3.12
C ALA A 159 -16.83 -16.16 -3.54
N LEU A 160 -17.80 -15.23 -3.56
CA LEU A 160 -17.53 -13.82 -3.79
C LEU A 160 -16.64 -13.22 -2.70
N LEU A 161 -16.95 -13.48 -1.42
CA LEU A 161 -16.17 -12.99 -0.29
C LEU A 161 -14.74 -13.50 -0.31
N GLU A 162 -14.55 -14.80 -0.54
CA GLU A 162 -13.23 -15.40 -0.69
C GLU A 162 -12.45 -14.70 -1.80
N ARG A 163 -13.07 -14.50 -2.97
CA ARG A 163 -12.41 -13.85 -4.10
C ARG A 163 -12.05 -12.38 -3.83
N LEU A 164 -12.92 -11.65 -3.11
CA LEU A 164 -12.65 -10.27 -2.71
C LEU A 164 -11.55 -10.20 -1.66
N ALA A 165 -11.49 -11.14 -0.72
CA ALA A 165 -10.42 -11.24 0.27
C ALA A 165 -9.06 -11.49 -0.39
N GLU A 166 -8.98 -12.43 -1.34
CA GLU A 166 -7.77 -12.67 -2.13
C GLU A 166 -7.29 -11.42 -2.89
N ALA A 167 -8.24 -10.71 -3.52
CA ALA A 167 -7.93 -9.52 -4.31
C ALA A 167 -7.54 -8.30 -3.46
N SER A 168 -7.98 -8.23 -2.21
CA SER A 168 -7.72 -7.10 -1.30
C SER A 168 -6.46 -7.28 -0.47
N HIS A 169 -6.17 -8.49 0.03
CA HIS A 169 -5.06 -8.69 0.96
C HIS A 169 -3.73 -8.99 0.28
N VAL A 170 -3.69 -9.59 -0.92
CA VAL A 170 -2.46 -9.79 -1.74
C VAL A 170 -1.22 -10.27 -0.94
N VAL A 171 -1.40 -10.99 0.17
CA VAL A 171 -0.27 -11.50 0.97
C VAL A 171 -0.18 -13.02 0.76
N SER A 172 1.03 -13.49 0.51
CA SER A 172 1.35 -14.91 0.33
C SER A 172 2.50 -15.31 1.26
N TYR A 173 2.48 -16.55 1.73
CA TYR A 173 3.59 -17.19 2.44
C TYR A 173 4.81 -17.43 1.54
N ARG A 174 4.62 -17.44 0.23
CA ARG A 174 5.68 -17.61 -0.76
C ARG A 174 5.86 -16.29 -1.49
N PRO A 175 6.90 -15.50 -1.13
CA PRO A 175 7.12 -14.23 -1.77
C PRO A 175 7.60 -14.40 -3.20
N ASP A 176 7.09 -13.57 -4.09
CA ASP A 176 7.46 -13.56 -5.51
C ASP A 176 8.82 -12.90 -5.73
N LEU A 177 9.09 -11.81 -4.99
CA LEU A 177 10.31 -11.02 -5.10
C LEU A 177 11.04 -10.94 -3.76
N ARG A 178 12.36 -11.00 -3.81
CA ARG A 178 13.25 -10.81 -2.65
C ARG A 178 14.03 -9.52 -2.81
N GLY A 179 14.17 -8.80 -1.70
CA GLY A 179 15.04 -7.63 -1.61
C GLY A 179 16.48 -7.96 -1.97
N THR A 180 17.09 -7.11 -2.78
CA THR A 180 18.53 -7.17 -3.09
C THR A 180 19.29 -6.34 -2.05
N PRO A 181 20.34 -6.89 -1.41
CA PRO A 181 21.21 -6.10 -0.54
C PRO A 181 21.81 -4.90 -1.27
N VAL A 182 21.81 -3.74 -0.63
CA VAL A 182 22.28 -2.48 -1.24
C VAL A 182 23.70 -2.58 -1.84
N PRO A 183 24.70 -3.22 -1.22
CA PRO A 183 26.03 -3.39 -1.82
C PRO A 183 25.99 -4.14 -3.15
N GLN A 184 25.16 -5.19 -3.24
CA GLN A 184 24.95 -5.95 -4.47
C GLN A 184 24.21 -5.11 -5.51
N ALA A 185 23.16 -4.39 -5.10
CA ALA A 185 22.41 -3.50 -5.97
C ALA A 185 23.31 -2.39 -6.56
N ARG A 186 24.23 -1.83 -5.77
CA ARG A 186 25.20 -0.81 -6.23
C ARG A 186 26.18 -1.37 -7.25
N ALA A 187 26.69 -2.57 -7.02
CA ALA A 187 27.58 -3.24 -7.97
C ALA A 187 26.88 -3.49 -9.32
N GLY A 188 25.55 -3.74 -9.29
CA GLY A 188 24.72 -3.95 -10.48
C GLY A 188 24.06 -2.71 -11.06
N ALA A 189 24.05 -1.57 -10.34
CA ALA A 189 23.32 -0.37 -10.76
C ALA A 189 23.83 0.23 -12.08
N GLY A 190 25.08 -0.05 -12.45
CA GLY A 190 25.66 0.33 -13.72
C GLY A 190 25.50 1.83 -13.99
N ALA A 191 24.85 2.16 -15.10
CA ALA A 191 24.60 3.53 -15.55
C ALA A 191 23.19 4.06 -15.21
N ASP A 192 22.42 3.39 -14.35
CA ASP A 192 21.09 3.86 -13.94
C ASP A 192 21.20 5.00 -12.92
N PRO A 193 20.95 6.27 -13.30
CA PRO A 193 21.16 7.39 -12.40
C PRO A 193 20.10 7.46 -11.30
N GLU A 194 18.88 6.97 -11.56
CA GLU A 194 17.79 7.00 -10.59
C GLU A 194 18.03 5.97 -9.49
N LEU A 195 18.34 4.73 -9.86
CA LEU A 195 18.70 3.68 -8.92
C LEU A 195 19.97 4.06 -8.15
N ALA A 196 21.01 4.57 -8.81
CA ALA A 196 22.23 5.03 -8.15
C ALA A 196 21.94 6.13 -7.10
N SER A 197 21.08 7.11 -7.44
CA SER A 197 20.67 8.15 -6.51
C SER A 197 19.91 7.60 -5.30
N VAL A 198 19.03 6.62 -5.49
CA VAL A 198 18.33 5.97 -4.38
C VAL A 198 19.32 5.24 -3.48
N LEU A 199 20.19 4.42 -4.06
CA LEU A 199 21.16 3.59 -3.35
C LEU A 199 22.21 4.40 -2.59
N ALA A 200 22.58 5.59 -3.07
CA ALA A 200 23.59 6.44 -2.44
C ALA A 200 23.21 6.88 -1.01
N ALA A 201 21.90 6.98 -0.72
CA ALA A 201 21.39 7.40 0.58
C ALA A 201 21.09 6.25 1.54
N LEU A 202 21.25 4.99 1.12
CA LEU A 202 20.90 3.80 1.91
C LEU A 202 22.10 3.25 2.68
N PRO A 203 21.89 2.68 3.88
CA PRO A 203 22.94 1.90 4.54
C PRO A 203 23.17 0.56 3.83
N ASP A 204 24.33 -0.05 4.05
CA ASP A 204 24.73 -1.30 3.38
C ASP A 204 23.91 -2.53 3.79
N ASP A 205 23.29 -2.48 4.97
CA ASP A 205 22.43 -3.55 5.47
C ASP A 205 20.98 -3.44 5.00
N ALA A 206 20.62 -2.36 4.29
CA ALA A 206 19.29 -2.23 3.69
C ALA A 206 19.10 -3.17 2.50
N LEU A 207 17.82 -3.46 2.23
CA LEU A 207 17.36 -4.21 1.07
C LEU A 207 16.56 -3.29 0.16
N VAL A 208 16.72 -3.46 -1.15
CA VAL A 208 15.98 -2.73 -2.18
C VAL A 208 15.27 -3.69 -3.12
N VAL A 209 14.05 -3.33 -3.53
CA VAL A 209 13.36 -3.91 -4.67
C VAL A 209 13.04 -2.79 -5.64
N ASP A 210 13.45 -2.96 -6.90
CA ASP A 210 13.06 -2.10 -8.01
C ASP A 210 11.70 -2.57 -8.56
N LEU A 211 10.71 -1.69 -8.55
CA LEU A 211 9.34 -1.99 -8.95
C LEU A 211 8.96 -1.38 -10.30
N ARG A 212 9.89 -0.72 -11.00
CA ARG A 212 9.59 0.05 -12.21
C ARG A 212 8.98 -0.80 -13.33
N ASP A 213 9.47 -2.02 -13.48
CA ASP A 213 9.02 -2.97 -14.51
C ASP A 213 8.29 -4.19 -13.93
N VAL A 214 7.90 -4.10 -12.65
CA VAL A 214 7.26 -5.20 -11.94
C VAL A 214 5.74 -5.08 -12.07
N PRO A 215 5.03 -6.10 -12.61
CA PRO A 215 3.58 -6.08 -12.64
C PRO A 215 3.00 -6.29 -11.24
N ALA A 216 1.98 -5.50 -10.90
CA ALA A 216 1.16 -5.75 -9.72
C ALA A 216 -0.03 -6.67 -10.06
N PRO A 217 -0.54 -7.47 -9.11
CA PRO A 217 -0.04 -7.62 -7.75
C PRO A 217 1.22 -8.51 -7.65
N VAL A 218 2.09 -8.22 -6.67
CA VAL A 218 3.25 -9.05 -6.35
C VAL A 218 3.62 -8.96 -4.87
N THR A 219 4.14 -10.04 -4.30
CA THR A 219 4.63 -10.08 -2.91
C THR A 219 6.14 -9.86 -2.83
N LEU A 220 6.54 -9.07 -1.84
CA LEU A 220 7.90 -8.60 -1.60
C LEU A 220 8.38 -9.15 -0.26
N HIS A 221 9.59 -9.71 -0.23
CA HIS A 221 10.22 -10.19 0.99
C HIS A 221 11.51 -9.42 1.28
N LEU A 222 11.49 -8.73 2.41
CA LEU A 222 12.56 -7.87 2.90
C LEU A 222 12.98 -8.36 4.30
N PRO A 223 13.69 -9.50 4.39
CA PRO A 223 14.03 -10.11 5.66
C PRO A 223 15.02 -9.26 6.45
N CYS A 224 14.91 -9.38 7.77
CA CYS A 224 15.88 -8.78 8.67
C CYS A 224 17.26 -9.45 8.46
N PRO A 225 18.38 -8.69 8.39
CA PRO A 225 19.70 -9.28 8.36
C PRO A 225 19.93 -10.20 9.57
N PRO A 226 20.56 -11.38 9.41
CA PRO A 226 20.77 -12.31 10.52
C PRO A 226 21.54 -11.73 11.71
N ALA A 227 22.36 -10.71 11.47
CA ALA A 227 23.13 -10.01 12.48
C ALA A 227 22.27 -9.13 13.42
N LEU A 228 21.06 -8.75 13.00
CA LEU A 228 20.19 -7.84 13.75
C LEU A 228 19.26 -8.61 14.70
N ARG A 229 19.82 -9.10 15.81
CA ARG A 229 19.03 -9.80 16.85
C ARG A 229 18.01 -8.85 17.50
N GLY A 230 16.73 -9.24 17.45
CA GLY A 230 15.63 -8.50 18.07
C GLY A 230 15.27 -7.20 17.36
N GLY A 231 15.81 -6.94 16.16
CA GLY A 231 15.40 -5.83 15.32
C GLY A 231 14.18 -6.15 14.47
N HIS A 232 13.74 -5.13 13.74
CA HIS A 232 12.68 -5.24 12.74
C HIS A 232 13.09 -4.54 11.46
N VAL A 233 12.36 -4.79 10.38
CA VAL A 233 12.51 -4.04 9.13
C VAL A 233 11.44 -2.97 9.07
N GLU A 234 11.87 -1.72 8.92
CA GLU A 234 10.99 -0.61 8.60
C GLU A 234 10.86 -0.51 7.08
N PHE A 235 9.62 -0.54 6.59
CA PHE A 235 9.34 -0.37 5.18
C PHE A 235 9.37 1.10 4.79
N GLN A 236 10.12 1.41 3.76
CA GLN A 236 10.13 2.73 3.16
C GLN A 236 9.96 2.65 1.66
N ARG A 237 9.39 3.69 1.08
CA ARG A 237 9.30 3.86 -0.37
C ARG A 237 10.16 5.03 -0.80
N ARG A 238 10.68 4.96 -2.02
CA ARG A 238 11.48 6.01 -2.64
C ARG A 238 10.98 6.30 -4.05
N VAL A 239 11.07 7.57 -4.42
CA VAL A 239 10.74 8.07 -5.76
C VAL A 239 9.30 7.70 -6.16
N GLY A 240 8.33 8.06 -5.31
CA GLY A 240 6.91 7.78 -5.53
C GLY A 240 6.58 6.29 -5.63
N GLY A 241 7.14 5.48 -4.72
CA GLY A 241 6.85 4.04 -4.68
C GLY A 241 7.54 3.17 -5.73
N ARG A 242 8.41 3.74 -6.58
CA ARG A 242 9.13 2.98 -7.62
C ARG A 242 10.21 2.05 -7.05
N PHE A 243 10.66 2.33 -5.83
CA PHE A 243 11.56 1.45 -5.09
C PHE A 243 11.01 1.18 -3.69
N ALA A 244 10.95 -0.09 -3.34
CA ALA A 244 10.61 -0.57 -2.01
C ALA A 244 11.88 -0.89 -1.23
N ILE A 245 12.02 -0.30 -0.04
CA ILE A 245 13.23 -0.40 0.79
C ILE A 245 12.88 -1.04 2.13
N GLY A 246 13.62 -2.07 2.50
CA GLY A 246 13.64 -2.62 3.85
C GLY A 246 14.81 -2.03 4.62
N TYR A 247 14.52 -1.19 5.62
CA TYR A 247 15.51 -0.63 6.53
C TYR A 247 15.59 -1.45 7.82
N PRO A 248 16.73 -2.09 8.11
CA PRO A 248 16.91 -2.77 9.39
C PRO A 248 16.95 -1.74 10.52
N ARG A 249 16.13 -1.94 11.55
CA ARG A 249 16.06 -1.09 12.74
C ARG A 249 16.36 -1.90 13.98
N THR A 250 17.38 -1.47 14.72
CA THR A 250 17.66 -1.97 16.06
C THR A 250 16.49 -1.58 16.99
N PRO A 251 16.09 -2.44 17.95
CA PRO A 251 15.01 -2.10 18.86
C PRO A 251 15.30 -0.79 19.60
N LEU A 252 14.27 0.06 19.69
CA LEU A 252 14.24 1.27 20.51
C LEU A 252 14.44 0.86 21.98
N GLY A 253 15.69 0.85 22.44
CA GLY A 253 16.06 0.37 23.78
C GLY A 253 17.45 -0.28 23.86
N ALA A 254 18.07 -0.62 22.73
CA ALA A 254 19.46 -1.07 22.67
C ALA A 254 20.47 0.08 22.50
N GLN A 255 20.07 1.33 22.76
CA GLN A 255 21.06 2.34 23.15
C GLN A 255 21.61 1.88 24.49
N THR A 256 22.80 1.29 24.43
CA THR A 256 23.57 0.84 25.57
C THR A 256 23.50 1.90 26.66
N SER A 257 22.83 1.57 27.76
CA SER A 257 23.17 2.14 29.05
C SER A 257 24.68 1.96 29.18
N ARG A 258 25.46 3.01 28.88
CA ARG A 258 26.87 3.05 29.21
C ARG A 258 26.89 2.95 30.72
N SER A 259 27.12 1.74 31.20
CA SER A 259 27.38 1.48 32.60
C SER A 259 28.61 2.31 32.96
N THR A 260 28.39 3.47 33.57
CA THR A 260 29.44 4.21 34.25
C THR A 260 29.75 3.45 35.52
N THR A 261 30.49 2.34 35.39
CA THR A 261 31.17 1.74 36.55
C THR A 261 32.35 2.64 36.86
N THR A 262 32.10 3.65 37.68
CA THR A 262 33.14 4.38 38.40
C THR A 262 33.72 3.39 39.43
N GLY A 263 35.01 3.08 39.29
CA GLY A 263 35.72 2.26 40.25
C GLY A 263 35.73 2.90 41.63
N ALA A 264 35.66 2.05 42.64
CA ALA A 264 36.11 2.30 44.00
C ALA A 264 36.96 1.10 44.43
#